data_AF-A0ABD7GX36-F1
#
_entry.id   AF-A0ABD7GX36-F1
#
_cell.length_a   1.000
_cell.length_b   1.000
_cell.length_c   1.000
_cell.angle_alpha   90.00
_cell.angle_beta   90.00
_cell.angle_gamma   90.00
#
_symmetry.space_group_name_H-M   'P 1'
#
loop_
_entity.id
_entity.type
_entity.pdbx_description
1 polymer ?
#
loop_
_entity_poly.entity_id
_entity_poly.type
_entity_poly.pdbx_seq_one_letter_code
_entity_poly.pdbx_strand_id
1 'polypeptide(L)'
;MKPYESKKSQFTRNLIRRRHAEWSEKTFGNVGPVGPLKHLSKEALEAAADPGDLSEWADMQFLLWDAQRRAGITDEQITAALEEKLKVNMARQWPEPKDGEPRLHIKP
;
A
#
# COMPACT_ATOMS: atom_id res chain seq x y z
N MET A 1 16.90 -11.34 13.43
CA MET A 1 15.58 -10.74 13.13
C MET A 1 14.57 -11.88 13.00
N LYS A 2 13.45 -11.86 13.72
CA LYS A 2 12.39 -12.87 13.50
C LYS A 2 11.81 -12.67 12.10
N PRO A 3 11.41 -13.74 11.38
CA PRO A 3 10.69 -13.58 10.12
C PRO A 3 9.47 -12.70 10.36
N TYR A 4 9.32 -11.65 9.56
CA TYR A 4 8.19 -10.72 9.65
C TYR A 4 6.85 -11.42 9.34
N GLU A 5 6.90 -12.51 8.56
CA GLU A 5 5.73 -13.32 8.22
C GLU A 5 6.04 -14.83 8.30
N SER A 6 5.00 -15.61 8.60
CA SER A 6 4.98 -17.06 8.47
C SER A 6 4.29 -17.48 7.16
N LYS A 7 4.55 -18.71 6.68
CA LYS A 7 3.81 -19.26 5.52
C LYS A 7 2.29 -19.23 5.72
N LYS A 8 1.82 -19.47 6.96
CA LYS A 8 0.40 -19.44 7.31
C LYS A 8 -0.18 -18.02 7.17
N SER A 9 0.53 -17.00 7.65
CA SER A 9 0.07 -15.60 7.55
C SER A 9 0.03 -15.13 6.10
N GLN A 10 1.01 -15.53 5.28
CA GLN A 10 1.02 -15.20 3.84
C GLN A 10 -0.19 -15.80 3.11
N PHE A 11 -0.52 -17.07 3.38
CA PHE A 11 -1.70 -17.72 2.82
C PHE A 11 -3.00 -17.00 3.21
N THR A 12 -3.16 -16.70 4.50
CA THR A 12 -4.34 -15.98 5.01
C THR A 12 -4.47 -14.59 4.37
N ARG A 13 -3.37 -13.85 4.24
CA ARG A 13 -3.35 -12.52 3.60
C ARG A 13 -3.79 -12.58 2.14
N ASN A 14 -3.33 -13.59 1.39
CA ASN A 14 -3.75 -13.80 0.00
C ASN A 14 -5.25 -14.15 -0.11
N LEU A 15 -5.78 -14.95 0.81
CA LEU A 15 -7.21 -15.27 0.84
C LEU A 15 -8.06 -14.02 1.14
N ILE A 16 -7.64 -13.21 2.11
CA ILE A 16 -8.31 -11.94 2.45
C ILE A 16 -8.32 -11.00 1.23
N ARG A 17 -7.19 -10.83 0.54
CA ARG A 17 -7.07 -9.99 -0.65
C ARG A 17 -8.03 -10.43 -1.77
N ARG A 18 -8.16 -11.74 -2.01
CA ARG A 18 -9.10 -12.29 -3.01
C ARG A 18 -10.56 -12.00 -2.64
N ARG A 19 -10.95 -12.29 -1.40
CA ARG A 19 -12.31 -12.01 -0.89
C ARG A 19 -12.66 -10.52 -0.97
N HIS A 20 -11.70 -9.66 -0.65
CA HIS A 20 -11.85 -8.23 -0.79
C HIS A 20 -12.09 -7.81 -2.25
N ALA A 21 -11.30 -8.34 -3.20
CA ALA A 21 -11.51 -8.07 -4.62
C ALA A 21 -12.90 -8.51 -5.11
N GLU A 22 -13.34 -9.71 -4.74
CA GLU A 22 -14.67 -10.24 -5.07
C GLU A 22 -15.80 -9.37 -4.50
N TRP A 23 -15.70 -8.98 -3.23
CA TRP A 23 -16.66 -8.10 -2.58
C TRP A 23 -16.69 -6.70 -3.22
N SER A 24 -15.53 -6.10 -3.48
CA SER A 24 -15.41 -4.78 -4.09
C SER A 24 -15.98 -4.76 -5.52
N GLU A 25 -15.73 -5.80 -6.31
CA GLU A 25 -16.32 -5.96 -7.64
C GLU A 25 -17.85 -6.07 -7.56
N LYS A 26 -18.38 -6.89 -6.66
CA LYS A 26 -19.83 -7.06 -6.47
C LYS A 26 -20.51 -5.76 -6.01
N THR A 27 -19.84 -4.98 -5.17
CA THR A 27 -20.42 -3.80 -4.51
C THR A 27 -20.35 -2.55 -5.38
N PHE A 28 -19.20 -2.32 -6.01
CA PHE A 28 -18.92 -1.08 -6.74
C PHE A 28 -18.90 -1.26 -8.26
N GLY A 29 -18.90 -2.51 -8.75
CA GLY A 29 -18.82 -2.83 -10.17
C GLY A 29 -17.50 -2.43 -10.81
N ASN A 30 -17.57 -2.24 -12.13
CA ASN A 30 -16.43 -1.94 -12.99
C ASN A 30 -16.04 -0.45 -12.94
N VAL A 31 -15.42 -0.04 -11.83
CA VAL A 31 -14.80 1.29 -11.67
C VAL A 31 -13.28 1.23 -11.75
N GLY A 32 -12.66 2.35 -12.16
CA GLY A 32 -11.21 2.48 -12.27
C GLY A 32 -10.49 2.75 -10.93
N PRO A 33 -9.15 2.82 -10.95
CA PRO A 33 -8.31 2.87 -9.75
C PRO A 33 -8.32 4.23 -9.02
N VAL A 34 -8.79 5.30 -9.67
CA VAL A 34 -8.72 6.67 -9.13
C VAL A 34 -9.54 6.86 -7.85
N GLY A 35 -10.71 6.21 -7.74
CA GLY A 35 -11.55 6.29 -6.56
C GLY A 35 -10.85 5.76 -5.30
N PRO A 36 -10.39 4.50 -5.30
CA PRO A 36 -9.61 3.93 -4.20
C PRO A 36 -8.34 4.73 -3.87
N LEU A 37 -7.64 5.30 -4.86
CA LEU A 37 -6.47 6.16 -4.59
C LEU A 37 -6.82 7.46 -3.87
N LYS A 38 -7.94 8.11 -4.24
CA LYS A 38 -8.42 9.29 -3.52
C LYS A 38 -8.83 8.95 -2.09
N HIS A 39 -9.46 7.79 -1.90
CA HIS A 39 -9.81 7.31 -0.56
C HIS A 39 -8.56 6.99 0.25
N LEU A 40 -7.57 6.31 -0.33
CA LEU A 40 -6.30 6.00 0.31
C LEU A 40 -5.61 7.25 0.88
N SER A 41 -5.71 8.40 0.19
CA SER A 41 -5.14 9.65 0.70
C SER A 41 -5.83 10.17 1.97
N LYS A 42 -7.10 9.83 2.21
CA LYS A 42 -7.83 10.16 3.43
C LYS A 42 -7.45 9.22 4.56
N GLU A 43 -7.44 7.90 4.32
CA GLU A 43 -7.10 6.93 5.38
C GLU A 43 -5.64 7.08 5.82
N ALA A 44 -4.75 7.54 4.93
CA ALA A 44 -3.39 7.89 5.30
C ALA A 44 -3.33 9.06 6.31
N LEU A 45 -4.26 10.01 6.25
CA LEU A 45 -4.37 11.11 7.22
C LEU A 45 -5.00 10.62 8.53
N GLU A 46 -5.99 9.73 8.46
CA GLU A 46 -6.62 9.13 9.64
C GLU A 46 -5.62 8.26 10.41
N ALA A 47 -4.88 7.38 9.71
CA ALA A 47 -3.77 6.60 10.28
C ALA A 47 -2.64 7.46 10.84
N ALA A 48 -2.37 8.63 10.25
CA ALA A 48 -1.36 9.56 10.77
C ALA A 48 -1.85 10.28 12.05
N ALA A 49 -3.15 10.49 12.21
CA ALA A 49 -3.74 11.11 13.38
C ALA A 49 -3.82 10.14 14.58
N ASP A 50 -4.08 8.85 14.32
CA ASP A 50 -4.00 7.78 15.33
C ASP A 50 -3.23 6.56 14.80
N PRO A 51 -1.89 6.55 14.89
CA PRO A 51 -1.09 5.42 14.42
C PRO A 51 -1.34 4.11 15.18
N GLY A 52 -2.01 4.17 16.34
CA GLY A 52 -2.40 3.01 17.13
C GLY A 52 -3.64 2.30 16.60
N ASP A 53 -4.42 2.95 15.74
CA ASP A 53 -5.63 2.36 15.19
C ASP A 53 -5.32 1.42 14.02
N LEU A 54 -5.38 0.11 14.28
CA LEU A 54 -5.10 -0.92 13.29
C LEU A 54 -6.13 -0.97 12.15
N SER A 55 -7.35 -0.44 12.31
CA SER A 55 -8.33 -0.41 11.20
C SER A 55 -7.83 0.47 10.06
N GLU A 56 -7.30 1.64 10.37
CA GLU A 56 -6.83 2.59 9.34
C GLU A 56 -5.67 2.03 8.52
N TRP A 57 -4.78 1.25 9.15
CA TRP A 57 -3.75 0.51 8.44
C TRP A 57 -4.33 -0.58 7.53
N ALA A 58 -5.42 -1.24 7.94
CA ALA A 58 -6.10 -2.22 7.11
C ALA A 58 -6.81 -1.56 5.92
N ASP A 59 -7.44 -0.41 6.12
CA ASP A 59 -8.10 0.34 5.04
C ASP A 59 -7.09 0.79 3.99
N MET A 60 -5.93 1.31 4.39
CA MET A 60 -4.85 1.61 3.44
C MET A 60 -4.45 0.39 2.59
N GLN A 61 -4.39 -0.80 3.18
CA GLN A 61 -4.02 -2.02 2.46
C GLN A 61 -5.12 -2.45 1.48
N PHE A 62 -6.38 -2.41 1.90
CA PHE A 62 -7.52 -2.75 1.04
C PHE A 62 -7.63 -1.80 -0.15
N LEU A 63 -7.48 -0.50 0.09
CA LEU A 63 -7.57 0.53 -0.94
C LEU A 63 -6.41 0.45 -1.93
N LEU A 64 -5.19 0.18 -1.45
CA LEU A 64 -4.03 -0.04 -2.34
C LEU A 64 -4.21 -1.28 -3.21
N TRP A 65 -4.66 -2.40 -2.63
CA TRP A 65 -4.95 -3.62 -3.40
C TRP A 65 -6.05 -3.41 -4.43
N ASP A 66 -7.10 -2.66 -4.09
CA ASP A 66 -8.20 -2.35 -5.01
C ASP A 66 -7.73 -1.47 -6.17
N ALA A 67 -6.95 -0.43 -5.87
CA ALA A 67 -6.35 0.42 -6.88
C ALA A 67 -5.45 -0.37 -7.85
N GLN A 68 -4.58 -1.23 -7.32
CA GLN A 68 -3.67 -2.05 -8.13
C GLN A 68 -4.44 -2.98 -9.08
N ARG A 69 -5.40 -3.75 -8.56
CA ARG A 69 -6.16 -4.70 -9.40
C ARG A 69 -6.98 -3.96 -10.47
N ARG A 70 -7.58 -2.80 -10.14
CA ARG A 70 -8.38 -2.00 -11.06
C ARG A 70 -7.52 -1.30 -12.12
N ALA A 71 -6.24 -1.09 -11.85
CA ALA A 71 -5.26 -0.63 -12.82
C ALA A 71 -4.68 -1.77 -13.69
N GLY A 72 -5.05 -3.03 -13.44
CA GLY A 72 -4.48 -4.19 -14.13
C GLY A 72 -3.02 -4.49 -13.76
N ILE A 73 -2.55 -3.99 -12.61
CA ILE A 73 -1.18 -4.20 -12.15
C ILE A 73 -1.08 -5.57 -11.47
N THR A 74 -0.20 -6.43 -11.97
CA THR A 74 0.04 -7.76 -11.39
C THR A 74 1.02 -7.70 -10.21
N ASP A 75 1.03 -8.76 -9.41
CA ASP A 75 1.96 -8.90 -8.29
C ASP A 75 3.42 -8.93 -8.76
N GLU A 76 3.70 -9.54 -9.90
CA GLU A 76 5.04 -9.56 -10.50
C GLU A 76 5.47 -8.15 -10.94
N GLN A 77 4.56 -7.39 -11.57
CA GLN A 77 4.85 -6.03 -12.03
C GLN A 77 5.15 -5.09 -10.87
N ILE A 78 4.32 -5.09 -9.82
CA ILE A 78 4.58 -4.23 -8.66
C ILE A 78 5.82 -4.68 -7.89
N THR A 79 6.08 -5.98 -7.78
CA THR A 79 7.28 -6.49 -7.10
C THR A 79 8.55 -6.03 -7.82
N ALA A 80 8.63 -6.18 -9.15
CA ALA A 80 9.76 -5.67 -9.92
C ALA A 80 9.92 -4.14 -9.79
N ALA A 81 8.81 -3.39 -9.80
CA ALA A 81 8.84 -1.95 -9.61
C ALA A 81 9.33 -1.54 -8.20
N LEU A 82 8.95 -2.30 -7.16
CA LEU A 82 9.41 -2.08 -5.78
C LEU A 82 10.92 -2.32 -5.66
N GLU A 83 11.45 -3.39 -6.26
CA GLU A 83 12.89 -3.69 -6.27
C GLU A 83 13.71 -2.58 -6.92
N GLU A 84 13.31 -2.15 -8.12
CA GLU A 84 13.99 -1.05 -8.82
C GLU A 84 13.86 0.28 -8.07
N LYS A 85 12.67 0.56 -7.53
CA LYS A 85 12.46 1.79 -6.75
C LYS A 85 13.30 1.82 -5.47
N LEU A 86 13.49 0.67 -4.82
CA LEU A 86 14.34 0.56 -3.64
C LEU A 86 15.80 0.89 -3.97
N LYS A 87 16.35 0.34 -5.07
CA LYS A 87 17.71 0.68 -5.54
C LYS A 87 17.88 2.18 -5.75
N VAL A 88 16.92 2.82 -6.43
CA VAL A 88 16.92 4.28 -6.64
C VAL A 88 16.87 5.04 -5.32
N ASN A 89 16.03 4.61 -4.36
CA ASN A 89 15.91 5.28 -3.06
C ASN A 89 17.18 5.16 -2.22
N MET A 90 17.88 4.02 -2.28
CA MET A 90 19.16 3.80 -1.59
C MET A 90 20.31 4.64 -2.18
N ALA A 91 20.25 4.95 -3.48
CA ALA A 91 21.27 5.78 -4.14
C ALA A 91 21.05 7.30 -3.98
N ARG A 92 19.94 7.73 -3.38
CA ARG A 92 19.60 9.16 -3.20
C ARG A 92 20.23 9.74 -1.95
N GLN A 93 20.41 11.07 -1.98
CA GLN A 93 20.67 11.85 -0.77
C GLN A 93 19.35 12.27 -0.13
N TRP A 94 19.31 12.18 1.20
CA TRP A 94 18.16 12.48 2.02
C TRP A 94 18.53 13.55 3.05
N PRO A 95 17.62 14.50 3.36
CA PRO A 95 17.84 15.44 4.44
C PRO A 95 17.84 14.74 5.80
N GLU A 96 18.32 15.44 6.82
CA GLU A 96 18.28 14.98 8.20
C GLU A 96 16.86 14.57 8.63
N PRO A 97 16.73 13.51 9.46
CA PRO A 97 15.46 13.08 10.00
C PRO A 97 14.76 14.15 10.83
N LYS A 98 13.50 14.46 10.50
CA LYS A 98 12.55 15.14 11.38
C LYS A 98 11.34 14.24 11.63
N ASP A 99 10.99 14.04 12.90
CA ASP A 99 9.87 13.21 13.30
C ASP A 99 8.53 13.87 12.91
N GLY A 100 7.54 13.04 12.55
CA GLY A 100 6.21 13.50 12.11
C GLY A 100 6.16 14.20 10.74
N GLU A 101 7.27 14.32 10.01
CA GLU A 101 7.33 15.11 8.77
C GLU A 101 7.69 14.25 7.54
N PRO A 102 7.10 14.53 6.37
CA PRO A 102 7.47 13.85 5.15
C PRO A 102 8.91 14.20 4.75
N ARG A 103 9.67 13.20 4.29
CA ARG A 103 11.03 13.41 3.77
C ARG A 103 11.03 13.36 2.26
N LEU A 104 11.45 14.46 1.66
CA LEU A 104 11.62 14.56 0.22
C LEU A 104 13.11 14.42 -0.11
N HIS A 105 13.41 13.63 -1.13
CA HIS A 105 14.77 13.51 -1.65
C HIS A 105 15.27 14.86 -2.18
N ILE A 106 16.58 15.08 -2.04
CA ILE A 106 17.23 16.25 -2.62
C ILE A 106 17.28 16.04 -4.14
N LYS A 107 16.74 16.99 -4.90
CA LYS A 107 16.89 16.98 -6.37
C LYS A 107 18.33 17.39 -6.70
N PRO A 108 18.96 16.77 -7.70
CA PRO A 108 20.27 17.22 -8.18
C PRO A 108 20.20 18.67 -8.68
#